data_AF-A0A2V7CL77-F1
#
_entry.id   AF-A0A2V7CL77-F1
#
_cell.length_a   1.000
_cell.length_b   1.000
_cell.length_c   1.000
_cell.angle_alpha   90.00
_cell.angle_beta   90.00
_cell.angle_gamma   90.00
#
_symmetry.space_group_name_H-M   'P 1'
#
loop_
_entity.id
_entity.type
_entity.pdbx_description
1 polymer ?
#
loop_
_entity_poly.entity_id
_entity_poly.type
_entity_poly.pdbx_seq_one_letter_code
_entity_poly.pdbx_strand_id
1 'polypeptide(L)' 'RLKEMGPVLLTGDLVHFRENYESGGVPSFNFDRAATVASIERMKQIAANLKATVVIQHDMRDIGKLPPFPAAAK' A
#
# COMPACT_ATOMS: atom_id res chain seq x y z
N ARG A 1 -1.62 -10.67 -12.44
CA ARG A 1 -2.25 -9.32 -12.43
C ARG A 1 -3.75 -9.53 -12.55
N LEU A 2 -4.55 -8.66 -11.96
CA LEU A 2 -6.01 -8.72 -12.06
C LEU A 2 -6.43 -8.29 -13.48
N LYS A 3 -7.38 -9.01 -14.07
CA LYS A 3 -7.93 -8.84 -15.42
C LYS A 3 -8.50 -7.43 -15.66
N GLU A 4 -9.18 -6.83 -14.67
CA GLU A 4 -9.84 -5.52 -14.80
C GLU A 4 -9.09 -4.43 -14.03
N MET A 5 -8.52 -4.77 -12.87
CA MET A 5 -7.85 -3.80 -12.00
C MET A 5 -6.34 -3.67 -12.23
N GLY A 6 -5.72 -4.60 -12.98
CA GLY A 6 -4.27 -4.62 -13.17
C GLY A 6 -3.50 -5.02 -11.90
N PRO A 7 -2.26 -4.52 -11.69
CA PRO A 7 -1.53 -4.76 -10.45
C PRO A 7 -2.12 -3.96 -9.29
N VAL A 8 -2.39 -4.65 -8.18
CA VAL A 8 -2.78 -4.04 -6.90
C VAL A 8 -1.70 -4.39 -5.88
N LEU A 9 -1.25 -3.39 -5.12
CA LEU A 9 -0.24 -3.53 -4.09
C LEU A 9 -0.85 -3.16 -2.74
N LEU A 10 -1.02 -4.17 -1.88
CA LEU A 10 -1.48 -3.98 -0.51
C LEU A 10 -0.28 -3.62 0.36
N THR A 11 -0.37 -2.55 1.14
CA THR A 11 0.77 -2.11 1.95
C THR A 11 0.97 -2.93 3.21
N GLY A 12 -0.12 -3.50 3.72
CA GLY A 12 -0.15 -4.03 5.08
C GLY A 12 0.17 -2.91 6.06
N ASP A 13 0.87 -3.29 7.13
CA ASP A 13 1.17 -2.39 8.23
C ASP A 13 2.45 -1.57 8.01
N LEU A 14 3.09 -1.72 6.84
CA LEU A 14 4.29 -0.94 6.51
C LEU A 14 4.01 0.57 6.61
N VAL A 15 2.81 0.97 6.17
CA VAL A 15 2.26 2.33 6.28
C VAL A 15 0.79 2.22 6.66
N HIS A 16 0.30 3.09 7.54
CA HIS A 16 -1.10 3.08 7.97
C HIS A 16 -1.94 4.17 7.32
N PHE A 17 -1.31 5.27 6.92
CA PHE A 17 -1.96 6.37 6.23
C PHE A 17 -1.16 6.82 5.01
N ARG A 18 -1.81 7.50 4.06
CA ARG A 18 -1.14 8.11 2.90
C ARG A 18 0.03 9.00 3.32
N GLU A 19 -0.09 9.70 4.44
CA GLU A 19 0.92 10.58 4.98
C GLU A 19 2.21 9.79 5.33
N ASN A 20 2.10 8.56 5.84
CA ASN A 20 3.26 7.69 6.05
C ASN A 20 3.91 7.32 4.71
N TYR A 21 3.09 6.95 3.72
CA TYR A 21 3.56 6.58 2.38
C TYR A 21 4.27 7.74 1.69
N GLU A 22 3.65 8.92 1.65
CA GLU A 22 4.16 10.10 0.94
C GLU A 22 5.44 10.65 1.59
N SER A 23 5.43 10.80 2.92
CA SER A 23 6.57 11.37 3.65
C SER A 23 7.69 10.37 3.97
N GLY A 24 7.46 9.06 3.79
CA GLY A 24 8.34 8.03 4.35
C GLY A 24 8.24 7.95 5.89
N GLY A 25 7.13 8.42 6.45
CA GLY A 25 6.85 8.40 7.88
C GLY A 25 6.71 6.97 8.39
N VAL A 26 7.47 6.65 9.46
CA VAL A 26 7.49 5.31 10.06
C VAL A 26 6.48 5.27 11.21
N PRO A 27 5.48 4.36 11.18
CA PRO A 27 4.63 4.12 12.33
C PRO A 27 5.45 3.73 13.57
N SER A 28 5.08 4.25 14.74
CA SER A 28 5.88 4.11 15.97
C SER A 28 6.02 2.66 16.47
N PHE A 29 5.13 1.78 16.05
CA PHE A 29 5.12 0.36 16.41
C PHE A 29 5.85 -0.53 15.40
N ASN A 30 6.39 0.03 14.30
CA ASN A 30 7.24 -0.74 13.39
C ASN A 30 8.53 -1.14 14.09
N PHE A 31 8.93 -2.40 13.94
CA PHE A 31 10.05 -3.00 14.68
C PHE A 31 11.41 -2.30 14.44
N ASP A 32 11.72 -1.98 13.18
CA ASP A 32 12.98 -1.32 12.81
C ASP A 32 12.70 -0.16 11.84
N ARG A 33 13.23 1.02 12.19
CA ARG A 33 12.99 2.25 11.42
C ARG A 33 13.71 2.23 10.07
N ALA A 34 14.97 1.79 10.03
CA ALA A 34 15.77 1.82 8.82
C ALA A 34 15.23 0.83 7.77
N ALA A 35 14.87 -0.38 8.22
CA ALA A 35 14.23 -1.41 7.42
C ALA A 35 12.85 -0.96 6.93
N THR A 36 12.09 -0.23 7.75
CA THR A 36 10.80 0.35 7.33
C THR A 36 10.99 1.36 6.20
N VAL A 37 11.89 2.33 6.37
CA VAL A 37 12.17 3.34 5.33
C VAL A 37 12.62 2.67 4.04
N ALA A 38 13.56 1.72 4.11
CA ALA A 38 14.02 0.97 2.95
C ALA A 38 12.88 0.19 2.27
N SER A 39 11.97 -0.39 3.05
CA SER A 39 10.81 -1.11 2.52
C SER A 39 9.78 -0.17 1.87
N ILE A 40 9.55 1.02 2.42
CA ILE A 40 8.66 2.04 1.85
C ILE A 40 9.19 2.47 0.48
N GLU A 41 10.49 2.76 0.38
CA GLU A 41 11.10 3.18 -0.89
C GLU A 41 11.08 2.06 -1.92
N ARG A 42 11.36 0.81 -1.51
CA ARG A 42 11.20 -0.36 -2.38
C ARG A 42 9.76 -0.51 -2.86
N MET A 43 8.78 -0.33 -1.98
CA MET A 43 7.36 -0.42 -2.31
C MET A 43 6.96 0.66 -3.33
N LYS A 44 7.41 1.91 -3.15
CA LYS A 44 7.19 3.00 -4.12
C LYS A 44 7.75 2.66 -5.49
N GLN A 45 8.97 2.12 -5.55
CA GLN A 45 9.59 1.69 -6.81
C GLN A 45 8.79 0.57 -7.49
N ILE A 46 8.32 -0.43 -6.74
CA ILE A 46 7.46 -1.49 -7.26
C ILE A 46 6.16 -0.91 -7.82
N ALA A 47 5.50 -0.02 -7.07
CA ALA A 47 4.26 0.63 -7.50
C ALA A 47 4.45 1.43 -8.80
N ALA A 48 5.53 2.22 -8.88
CA ALA A 48 5.84 3.01 -10.07
C ALA A 48 6.14 2.13 -11.30
N ASN A 49 6.99 1.12 -11.14
CA ASN A 49 7.39 0.23 -12.23
C ASN A 49 6.23 -0.61 -12.77
N LEU A 50 5.33 -1.04 -11.88
CA LEU A 50 4.18 -1.85 -12.26
C LEU A 50 2.96 -1.00 -12.63
N LYS A 51 2.99 0.31 -12.38
CA LYS A 51 1.80 1.19 -12.42
C LYS A 51 0.68 0.62 -11.55
N ALA A 52 1.04 0.17 -10.34
CA ALA A 52 0.13 -0.52 -9.44
C ALA A 52 -0.79 0.45 -8.71
N THR A 53 -2.03 0.02 -8.49
CA THR A 53 -2.92 0.66 -7.52
C THR A 53 -2.46 0.30 -6.11
N VAL A 54 -1.96 1.28 -5.37
CA VAL A 54 -1.60 1.11 -3.95
C VAL A 54 -2.85 1.21 -3.09
N VAL A 55 -3.02 0.26 -2.18
CA VAL A 55 -4.11 0.22 -1.20
C VAL A 55 -3.52 0.16 0.20
N ILE A 56 -3.77 1.23 0.97
CA ILE A 56 -3.39 1.34 2.38
C ILE A 56 -4.59 0.92 3.23
N GLN A 57 -4.51 -0.23 3.91
CA GLN A 57 -5.66 -0.86 4.56
C GLN A 57 -6.24 -0.06 5.73
N HIS A 58 -5.42 0.71 6.43
CA HIS A 58 -5.85 1.54 7.57
C HIS A 58 -6.29 2.96 7.18
N ASP A 59 -6.33 3.25 5.88
CA ASP A 59 -6.77 4.54 5.36
C ASP A 59 -8.15 4.43 4.71
N MET A 60 -9.16 5.09 5.27
CA MET A 60 -10.52 5.07 4.74
C MET A 60 -10.61 5.54 3.29
N ARG A 61 -9.67 6.39 2.83
CA ARG A 61 -9.60 6.87 1.44
C ARG A 61 -9.25 5.75 0.45
N ASP A 62 -8.78 4.60 0.95
CA ASP A 62 -8.29 3.48 0.15
C ASP A 62 -9.17 2.22 0.25
N ILE A 63 -10.03 2.09 1.27
CA ILE A 63 -10.92 0.93 1.43
C ILE A 63 -11.77 0.69 0.17
N GLY A 64 -12.28 1.77 -0.44
CA GLY A 64 -13.11 1.70 -1.66
C GLY A 64 -12.35 1.38 -2.93
N LYS A 65 -11.01 1.22 -2.89
CA LYS A 65 -10.22 0.81 -4.06
C LYS A 65 -10.32 -0.68 -4.35
N LEU A 66 -10.88 -1.47 -3.44
CA LEU A 66 -11.16 -2.90 -3.62
C LEU A 66 -12.67 -3.14 -3.66
N PRO A 67 -13.15 -4.19 -4.37
CA PRO A 67 -14.57 -4.53 -4.32
C PRO A 67 -15.00 -4.89 -2.89
N PRO A 68 -16.21 -4.49 -2.48
CA PRO A 68 -16.75 -4.89 -1.19
C PRO A 68 -17.04 -6.39 -1.19
N PHE A 69 -16.80 -7.05 -0.06
CA PHE A 69 -17.21 -8.44 0.14
C PHE A 69 -18.72 -8.61 -0.12
N PRO A 70 -19.17 -9.68 -0.81
CA PRO A 70 -18.41 -10.87 -1.24
C PRO A 70 -17.77 -10.78 -2.63
N ALA A 71 -17.79 -9.63 -3.29
CA ALA A 71 -17.20 -9.49 -4.61
C ALA A 71 -15.67 -9.65 -4.54
N ALA A 72 -15.12 -10.46 -5.44
CA ALA A 72 -13.67 -10.58 -5.60
C ALA A 72 -13.12 -9.46 -6.49
N ALA A 73 -11.89 -9.01 -6.20
CA ALA A 73 -11.10 -8.18 -7.10
C ALA A 73 -10.81 -8.94 -8.39
N LYS A 74 -11.01 -8.30 -9.54
CA LYS A 74 -10.96 -8.95 -10.85
C LYS A 74 -9.89 -8.40 -11.74
#